data_AF-A0AAD9YZU2-F1
#
_entry.id   AF-A0AAD9YZU2-F1
#
_cell.length_a   1.000
_cell.length_b   1.000
_cell.length_c   1.000
_cell.angle_alpha   90.00
_cell.angle_beta   90.00
_cell.angle_gamma   90.00
#
_symmetry.space_group_name_H-M   'P 1'
#
loop_
_entity.id
_entity.type
_entity.pdbx_description
1 polymer ?
#
loop_
_entity_poly.entity_id
_entity_poly.type
_entity_poly.pdbx_seq_one_letter_code
_entity_poly.pdbx_strand_id
1 'polypeptide(L)'
;MAIIHIVMFEFKPTIEKAKVDEICTRMLALEKAVYQYGFVMEFETVEDRDYYLDKDPAHLEFKNSLKGFVEKVGCLDYAPGVF
;
A
#
# COMPACT_ATOMS: atom_id res chain seq x y z
N MET A 1 14.50 -5.54 19.66
CA MET A 1 13.17 -5.36 19.03
C MET A 1 13.34 -4.53 17.77
N ALA A 2 12.77 -4.95 16.65
CA ALA A 2 12.72 -4.12 15.44
C ALA A 2 11.51 -3.20 15.50
N ILE A 3 11.69 -1.92 15.20
CA ILE A 3 10.61 -0.94 15.09
C ILE A 3 10.25 -0.83 13.60
N ILE A 4 9.00 -1.11 13.24
CA ILE A 4 8.50 -0.97 11.87
C ILE A 4 7.82 0.40 11.77
N HIS A 5 8.28 1.23 10.84
CA HIS A 5 7.75 2.57 10.59
C HIS A 5 7.06 2.58 9.22
N ILE A 6 5.75 2.80 9.20
CA ILE A 6 4.94 2.91 7.99
C ILE A 6 4.55 4.39 7.85
N VAL A 7 4.80 4.96 6.68
CA VAL A 7 4.43 6.36 6.37
C VAL A 7 3.47 6.34 5.20
N MET A 8 2.28 6.91 5.40
CA MET A 8 1.29 7.15 4.36
C MET A 8 1.09 8.66 4.27
N PHE A 9 1.13 9.21 3.06
CA PHE A 9 0.85 10.62 2.82
C PHE A 9 0.06 10.76 1.52
N GLU A 10 -0.88 11.70 1.53
CA GLU A 10 -1.61 12.13 0.34
C GLU A 10 -0.97 13.41 -0.18
N PHE A 11 -0.69 13.47 -1.49
CA PHE A 11 -0.23 14.70 -2.10
C PHE A 11 -1.39 15.66 -2.35
N LYS A 12 -1.13 16.96 -2.22
CA LYS A 12 -2.13 17.98 -2.60
C LYS A 12 -2.51 17.82 -4.07
N PRO A 13 -3.79 18.00 -4.44
CA PRO A 13 -4.24 17.85 -5.83
C PRO A 13 -3.60 18.85 -6.80
N THR A 14 -3.01 19.94 -6.28
CA THR A 14 -2.32 20.97 -7.06
C THR A 14 -0.84 20.69 -7.31
N ILE A 15 -0.30 19.56 -6.84
CA ILE A 15 1.12 19.25 -7.00
C ILE A 15 1.42 18.87 -8.46
N GLU A 16 2.58 19.29 -8.97
CA GLU A 16 3.05 18.85 -10.27
C GLU A 16 3.54 17.40 -10.23
N LYS A 17 3.23 16.61 -11.25
CA LYS A 17 3.64 15.20 -11.34
C LYS A 17 5.15 15.01 -11.22
N ALA A 18 5.95 15.87 -11.85
CA ALA A 18 7.41 15.78 -11.78
C ALA A 18 7.93 15.89 -10.34
N LYS A 19 7.24 16.68 -9.50
CA LYS A 19 7.61 16.83 -8.09
C LYS A 19 7.23 15.59 -7.28
N VAL A 20 6.09 14.96 -7.59
CA VAL A 20 5.71 13.66 -7.02
C VAL A 20 6.74 12.60 -7.34
N ASP A 21 7.13 12.48 -8.62
CA ASP A 21 8.12 11.50 -9.07
C ASP A 21 9.48 11.71 -8.37
N GLU A 22 9.93 12.96 -8.22
CA GLU A 22 11.15 13.33 -7.48
C GLU A 22 11.08 12.87 -6.01
N ILE A 23 9.96 13.15 -5.33
CA ILE A 23 9.78 12.79 -3.91
C ILE A 23 9.75 11.28 -3.74
N CYS A 24 9.00 10.55 -4.58
CA CYS A 24 8.94 9.10 -4.56
C CYS A 24 10.33 8.48 -4.79
N THR A 25 11.09 8.99 -5.75
CA THR A 25 12.47 8.54 -6.02
C THR A 25 13.37 8.72 -4.79
N ARG A 26 13.29 9.88 -4.14
CA ARG A 26 14.05 10.17 -2.92
C ARG A 26 13.66 9.26 -1.76
N MET A 27 12.38 8.91 -1.64
CA MET A 27 11.89 7.97 -0.62
C MET A 27 12.43 6.55 -0.86
N LEU A 28 12.42 6.09 -2.11
CA LEU A 28 12.94 4.78 -2.50
C LEU A 28 14.46 4.66 -2.31
N ALA A 29 15.20 5.75 -2.42
CA ALA A 29 16.65 5.77 -2.20
C ALA A 29 17.06 5.67 -0.72
N LEU A 30 16.11 5.65 0.23
CA LEU A 30 16.42 5.49 1.65
C LEU A 30 16.84 4.05 1.94
N GLU A 31 18.09 3.88 2.39
CA GLU A 31 18.80 2.59 2.62
C GLU A 31 18.08 1.59 3.55
N LYS A 32 17.01 2.02 4.25
CA LYS A 32 16.26 1.22 5.23
C LYS A 32 14.84 0.85 4.79
N ALA A 33 14.51 0.94 3.51
CA ALA A 33 13.20 0.51 3.01
C ALA A 33 13.02 -1.01 3.18
N VAL A 34 12.28 -1.43 4.22
CA VAL A 34 11.97 -2.84 4.51
C VAL A 34 10.88 -3.38 3.58
N TYR A 35 10.01 -2.51 3.07
CA TYR A 35 9.02 -2.79 2.04
C TYR A 35 9.32 -1.88 0.84
N GLN A 36 9.34 -2.45 -0.36
CA GLN A 36 9.73 -1.74 -1.59
C GLN A 36 8.54 -1.10 -2.31
N TYR A 37 7.37 -1.74 -2.23
CA TYR A 37 6.14 -1.31 -2.90
C TYR A 37 5.01 -1.25 -1.88
N GLY A 38 4.15 -0.25 -2.01
CA GLY A 38 2.92 -0.10 -1.25
C GLY A 38 1.78 0.24 -2.21
N PHE A 39 0.62 -0.40 -2.01
CA PHE A 39 -0.58 -0.16 -2.79
C PHE A 39 -1.68 0.29 -1.83
N VAL A 40 -2.39 1.35 -2.20
CA VAL A 40 -3.52 1.89 -1.44
C VAL A 40 -4.76 1.73 -2.29
N MET A 41 -5.82 1.20 -1.68
CA MET A 41 -7.12 0.96 -2.32
C MET A 41 -8.18 1.55 -1.40
N GLU A 42 -9.15 2.23 -1.97
CA GLU A 42 -10.30 2.75 -1.24
C GLU A 42 -11.50 1.84 -1.45
N PHE A 43 -12.25 1.60 -0.37
CA PHE A 43 -13.49 0.85 -0.38
C PHE A 43 -14.58 1.72 0.23
N GLU A 44 -15.78 1.67 -0.35
CA GLU A 44 -16.93 2.42 0.16
C GLU A 44 -17.42 1.84 1.48
N THR A 45 -17.36 0.51 1.62
CA THR A 45 -17.78 -0.21 2.83
C THR A 45 -16.77 -1.28 3.26
N VAL A 46 -16.93 -1.75 4.50
CA VAL A 46 -16.16 -2.89 5.04
C VAL A 46 -16.49 -4.16 4.24
N GLU A 47 -17.74 -4.33 3.85
CA GLU A 47 -18.22 -5.47 3.09
C GLU A 47 -17.59 -5.54 1.70
N ASP A 48 -17.40 -4.40 1.03
CA ASP A 48 -16.70 -4.33 -0.27
C ASP A 48 -15.23 -4.75 -0.14
N ARG A 49 -14.56 -4.27 0.92
CA ARG A 49 -13.18 -4.63 1.26
C ARG A 49 -13.06 -6.13 1.55
N ASP A 50 -13.96 -6.69 2.35
CA ASP A 50 -13.96 -8.11 2.69
C ASP A 50 -14.25 -8.98 1.46
N TYR A 51 -15.19 -8.56 0.60
CA TYR A 51 -15.43 -9.24 -0.67
C TYR A 51 -14.19 -9.23 -1.55
N TYR A 52 -13.55 -8.07 -1.73
CA TYR A 52 -12.33 -7.96 -2.54
C TYR A 52 -11.20 -8.84 -2.00
N LEU A 53 -10.99 -8.87 -0.68
CA LEU A 53 -9.93 -9.66 -0.08
C LEU A 53 -10.16 -11.17 -0.19
N ASP A 54 -11.39 -11.63 0.01
CA ASP A 54 -11.65 -13.05 0.28
C ASP A 54 -12.47 -13.77 -0.79
N LYS A 55 -13.19 -13.02 -1.64
CA LYS A 55 -14.17 -13.59 -2.58
C LYS A 55 -13.91 -13.21 -4.03
N ASP A 56 -13.30 -12.05 -4.30
CA ASP A 56 -13.03 -11.60 -5.66
C ASP A 56 -12.05 -12.57 -6.35
N PRO A 57 -12.47 -13.29 -7.41
CA PRO A 57 -11.62 -14.25 -8.10
C PRO A 57 -10.35 -13.61 -8.68
N ALA A 58 -10.40 -12.35 -9.12
CA ALA A 58 -9.24 -11.66 -9.67
C ALA A 58 -8.18 -11.38 -8.60
N HIS A 59 -8.61 -10.94 -7.42
CA HIS A 59 -7.71 -10.72 -6.28
C HIS A 59 -7.12 -12.02 -5.75
N LEU A 60 -7.93 -13.09 -5.67
CA LEU A 60 -7.46 -14.41 -5.26
C LEU A 60 -6.45 -15.01 -6.25
N GLU A 61 -6.67 -14.86 -7.56
CA GLU A 61 -5.72 -15.26 -8.60
C GLU A 61 -4.40 -14.49 -8.46
N PHE A 62 -4.46 -13.18 -8.23
CA PHE A 62 -3.28 -12.35 -7.99
C PHE A 62 -2.52 -12.77 -6.72
N LYS A 63 -3.20 -13.01 -5.59
CA LYS A 63 -2.57 -13.55 -4.37
C LYS A 63 -1.84 -14.86 -4.63
N ASN A 64 -2.41 -15.72 -5.47
CA ASN A 64 -1.80 -16.99 -5.83
C ASN A 64 -0.59 -16.83 -6.76
N SER A 65 -0.61 -15.88 -7.70
CA SER A 65 0.50 -15.64 -8.62
C SER A 65 1.76 -15.10 -7.93
N LEU A 66 1.61 -14.48 -6.75
CA LEU A 66 2.71 -13.96 -5.94
C LEU A 66 3.46 -15.04 -5.13
N LYS A 67 2.93 -16.27 -5.05
CA LYS A 67 3.56 -17.37 -4.31
C LYS A 67 4.96 -17.67 -4.86
N GLY A 68 5.96 -17.53 -3.99
CA GLY A 68 7.37 -17.76 -4.34
C GLY A 68 8.14 -16.50 -4.77
N PHE A 69 7.48 -15.35 -4.92
CA PHE A 69 8.12 -14.08 -5.26
C PHE A 69 8.09 -13.06 -4.12
N VAL A 70 7.10 -13.16 -3.23
CA VAL A 70 6.91 -12.21 -2.12
C VAL A 70 7.44 -12.80 -0.82
N GLU A 71 8.48 -12.18 -0.28
CA GLU A 71 9.08 -12.54 1.01
C GLU A 71 8.19 -12.15 2.21
N LYS A 72 7.53 -10.99 2.13
CA LYS A 72 6.77 -10.43 3.24
C LYS A 72 5.61 -9.56 2.75
N VAL A 73 4.45 -9.72 3.37
CA VAL A 73 3.27 -8.86 3.18
C VAL A 73 2.94 -8.16 4.50
N GLY A 74 2.51 -6.91 4.43
CA GLY A 74 1.90 -6.19 5.53
C GLY A 74 0.65 -5.49 5.03
N CYS A 75 -0.47 -5.66 5.74
CA CYS A 75 -1.73 -4.98 5.46
C CYS A 75 -2.04 -4.05 6.63
N LEU A 76 -2.51 -2.85 6.30
CA LEU A 76 -2.96 -1.86 7.27
C LEU A 76 -4.27 -1.29 6.74
N ASP A 77 -5.36 -1.54 7.48
CA ASP A 77 -6.65 -0.94 7.19
C ASP A 77 -6.83 0.26 8.13
N TYR A 78 -7.23 1.40 7.56
CA TYR A 78 -7.54 2.61 8.33
C TYR A 78 -8.74 3.32 7.70
N ALA A 79 -9.50 4.04 8.54
CA ALA A 79 -10.53 4.96 8.09
C ALA A 79 -10.07 6.39 8.40
N PRO A 80 -9.97 7.29 7.40
CA PRO A 80 -9.57 8.67 7.65
C PRO A 80 -10.43 9.34 8.72
N GLY A 81 -9.78 9.94 9.73
CA GLY A 81 -10.48 10.62 10.82
C GLY A 81 -11.02 9.72 11.93
N VAL A 82 -10.80 8.41 11.86
CA VAL A 82 -11.10 7.46 12.94
C VAL A 82 -9.79 7.11 13.65
N PHE A 83 -9.67 7.47 14.93
CA PHE A 83 -8.46 7.32 15.75
C PHE A 83 -8.55 6.13 16.71
#